data_AF-A0A7Y0VRQ4-F1
#
_entry.id   AF-A0A7Y0VRQ4-F1
#
_cell.length_a   1.000
_cell.length_b   1.000
_cell.length_c   1.000
_cell.angle_alpha   90.00
_cell.angle_beta   90.00
_cell.angle_gamma   90.00
#
_symmetry.space_group_name_H-M   'P 1'
#
loop_
_entity.id
_entity.type
_entity.pdbx_description
1 polymer ?
#
loop_
_entity_poly.entity_id
_entity_poly.type
_entity_poly.pdbx_seq_one_letter_code
_entity_poly.pdbx_strand_id
1 'polypeptide(L)'
;MTGSKSVRQSKNKIWRITMSDSQSSQAKQDREIYFYRSSAMDFKIIPDSPIAYWLTHRFVANFEAFPKLGSILSSREGLTTGSNATFLRLWFEVSASKTSLPGSVRKNSRWFAYLKGGEYRRWAGNNEYLVDWENEGKGILNFIDQETGRVRSHNYNGEWAFKPGITWSSVSGEGFSVRNVAGDYMFDTTGSMGFVVPDSDRLGVVAYLNSVVASDYMRVLSPAIRFQPGHALNLPFNKAPISIANSIASRNIIISQSDWDSYETSWDFTSLPLLRPEHRQPTLKASYQQLRAHWREMTLDMQRLEEENNRIFIEAYGLQDELTPEVPLSEITLTCNPHYRPEFNRGGEKSDDELEALLLAATMQELVSYAVGCMFGRYSLDNPGLILSNQGETLADYLRQVPQPSFPADEDNVIPLLDGDWFPDDITLRFRQFLRVAFGDAHYEDNLTFIEQGLNVKGKRNYGLRDYFLGEFYTDHVKRYMKRPIYWLFSSPKGTFSALVYLHRYRTDTVSVVLNYLRDFRKKLASRLDYLQQVAISPSASQGDKTKANKEAETIKKQLLELDDYERDTLYPLATKQKSLDLDAGVKANYLELGAALKKIPGLEAKGED
;
A
#
# COMPACT_ATOMS: atom_id res chain seq x y z
N MET A 1 37.83 -40.99 0.61
CA MET A 1 38.76 -40.77 -0.52
C MET A 1 38.07 -39.89 -1.55
N THR A 2 38.72 -38.75 -1.86
CA THR A 2 38.72 -37.99 -3.12
C THR A 2 37.43 -37.44 -3.76
N GLY A 3 37.36 -36.09 -3.78
CA GLY A 3 36.82 -35.21 -4.85
C GLY A 3 35.29 -35.06 -4.90
N SER A 4 34.66 -33.94 -5.24
CA SER A 4 35.03 -32.61 -5.73
C SER A 4 33.70 -31.86 -5.91
N LYS A 5 33.59 -30.56 -5.54
CA LYS A 5 32.83 -29.55 -6.31
C LYS A 5 33.00 -28.12 -5.72
N SER A 6 33.84 -27.36 -6.41
CA SER A 6 33.65 -25.97 -6.87
C SER A 6 32.91 -24.97 -5.97
N VAL A 7 33.69 -24.06 -5.36
CA VAL A 7 33.25 -22.68 -5.01
C VAL A 7 34.15 -21.71 -5.76
N ARG A 8 33.54 -20.88 -6.63
CA ARG A 8 34.19 -19.75 -7.31
C ARG A 8 34.40 -18.61 -6.30
N GLN A 9 35.65 -18.35 -5.92
CA GLN A 9 36.06 -17.07 -5.35
C GLN A 9 36.63 -16.18 -6.46
N SER A 10 35.96 -15.05 -6.72
CA SER A 10 36.49 -13.98 -7.56
C SER A 10 37.48 -13.14 -6.75
N LYS A 11 38.73 -13.17 -7.18
CA LYS A 11 39.85 -12.34 -6.71
C LYS A 11 39.62 -10.89 -7.10
N ASN A 12 39.79 -9.94 -6.17
CA ASN A 12 40.18 -8.58 -6.51
C ASN A 12 41.56 -8.28 -5.93
N LYS A 13 42.45 -7.91 -6.86
CA LYS A 13 43.89 -7.67 -6.70
C LYS A 13 44.14 -6.41 -5.88
N ILE A 14 44.97 -6.54 -4.84
CA ILE A 14 45.68 -5.44 -4.21
C ILE A 14 46.98 -5.22 -5.01
N TRP A 15 47.09 -4.10 -5.70
CA TRP A 15 48.36 -3.67 -6.31
C TRP A 15 49.25 -3.03 -5.23
N ARG A 16 50.27 -3.76 -4.78
CA ARG A 16 51.42 -3.15 -4.09
C ARG A 16 52.41 -2.69 -5.17
N ILE A 17 52.53 -1.38 -5.34
CA ILE A 17 53.66 -0.77 -6.06
C ILE A 17 54.66 -0.34 -5.00
N THR A 18 55.81 -1.02 -4.99
CA THR A 18 57.03 -0.61 -4.33
C THR A 18 57.58 0.61 -5.08
N MET A 19 57.74 1.75 -4.42
CA MET A 19 58.56 2.85 -4.94
C MET A 19 59.77 3.05 -4.01
N SER A 20 60.92 3.10 -4.67
CA SER A 20 62.26 3.25 -4.13
C SER A 20 62.53 4.66 -3.59
N ASP A 21 63.28 4.72 -2.50
CA ASP A 21 63.93 5.92 -1.99
C ASP A 21 64.91 6.49 -3.02
N SER A 22 64.49 7.50 -3.78
CA SER A 22 65.37 8.53 -4.37
C SER A 22 64.57 9.45 -5.28
N GLN A 23 63.91 10.46 -4.69
CA GLN A 23 63.72 11.79 -5.27
C GLN A 23 63.02 12.68 -4.24
N SER A 24 63.78 13.03 -3.20
CA SER A 24 63.51 14.16 -2.33
C SER A 24 63.89 15.45 -3.05
N SER A 25 62.93 16.12 -3.69
CA SER A 25 62.81 17.58 -3.77
C SER A 25 61.75 17.98 -4.79
N GLN A 26 60.91 18.96 -4.44
CA GLN A 26 59.86 19.60 -5.24
C GLN A 26 58.52 18.86 -5.37
N ALA A 27 57.77 18.82 -4.24
CA ALA A 27 56.31 18.83 -4.26
C ALA A 27 55.78 19.44 -2.94
N LYS A 28 56.01 20.74 -2.73
CA LYS A 28 55.11 21.55 -1.89
C LYS A 28 53.96 21.97 -2.79
N GLN A 29 52.91 21.15 -2.81
CA GLN A 29 51.63 21.53 -3.40
C GLN A 29 50.56 21.13 -2.38
N ASP A 30 49.77 22.12 -1.98
CA ASP A 30 48.82 22.12 -0.88
C ASP A 30 47.98 20.84 -0.83
N ARG A 31 48.29 19.97 0.14
CA ARG A 31 47.27 19.13 0.75
C ARG A 31 46.65 19.99 1.85
N GLU A 32 45.47 20.55 1.59
CA GLU A 32 44.60 20.97 2.68
C GLU A 32 44.29 19.72 3.51
N ILE A 33 45.04 19.54 4.60
CA ILE A 33 44.75 18.52 5.59
C ILE A 33 43.66 19.12 6.47
N TYR A 34 42.40 18.73 6.23
CA TYR A 34 41.28 19.09 7.10
C TYR A 34 41.48 18.47 8.49
N PHE A 35 42.16 19.20 9.38
CA PHE A 35 42.25 18.85 10.79
C PHE A 35 41.00 19.33 11.51
N TYR A 36 40.13 18.39 11.90
CA TYR A 36 39.08 18.66 12.87
C TYR A 36 39.69 18.69 14.28
N ARG A 37 39.57 19.82 14.98
CA ARG A 37 39.93 19.94 16.40
C ARG A 37 38.65 20.01 17.22
N SER A 38 38.38 18.95 17.97
CA SER A 38 37.30 18.87 18.96
C SER A 38 37.93 18.67 20.33
N SER A 39 37.40 19.33 21.37
CA SER A 39 37.80 19.03 22.74
C SER A 39 37.19 17.69 23.16
N ALA A 40 37.92 16.90 23.95
CA ALA A 40 37.37 15.68 24.55
C ALA A 40 36.20 15.96 25.52
N MET A 41 36.08 17.20 26.00
CA MET A 41 34.93 17.64 26.79
C MET A 41 33.66 17.77 25.95
N ASP A 42 33.77 18.14 24.67
CA ASP A 42 32.63 18.35 23.78
C ASP A 42 31.87 17.04 23.52
N PHE A 43 32.58 15.90 23.49
CA PHE A 43 31.92 14.59 23.37
C PHE A 43 31.07 14.24 24.58
N LYS A 44 31.38 14.76 25.78
CA LYS A 44 30.59 14.47 26.99
C LYS A 44 29.26 15.24 27.03
N ILE A 45 29.14 16.29 26.23
CA ILE A 45 27.95 17.12 26.14
C ILE A 45 26.81 16.34 25.47
N ILE A 46 27.15 15.56 24.44
CA ILE A 46 26.18 14.78 23.68
C ILE A 46 25.81 13.53 24.50
N PRO A 47 24.50 13.21 24.66
CA PRO A 47 24.05 11.97 25.28
C PRO A 47 24.75 10.74 24.69
N ASP A 48 25.15 9.82 25.57
CA ASP A 48 25.92 8.60 25.23
C ASP A 48 27.33 8.82 24.64
N SER A 49 27.77 10.08 24.60
CA SER A 49 29.12 10.53 24.21
C SER A 49 29.67 9.98 22.88
N PRO A 50 28.93 10.12 21.75
CA PRO A 50 29.43 9.74 20.44
C PRO A 50 30.66 10.59 20.03
N ILE A 51 31.61 9.96 19.34
CA ILE A 51 32.80 10.64 18.80
C ILE A 51 32.41 11.33 17.48
N ALA A 52 31.78 12.49 17.57
CA ALA A 52 31.24 13.24 16.44
C ALA A 52 32.07 14.51 16.15
N TYR A 53 33.33 14.32 15.71
CA TYR A 53 34.32 15.40 15.55
C TYR A 53 34.01 16.40 14.42
N TRP A 54 33.04 16.09 13.55
CA TRP A 54 32.61 16.94 12.44
C TRP A 54 31.52 17.94 12.84
N LEU A 55 30.98 17.86 14.06
CA LEU A 55 29.92 18.75 14.52
C LEU A 55 30.48 20.14 14.85
N THR A 56 29.71 21.18 14.52
CA THR A 56 30.07 22.56 14.86
C THR A 56 29.86 22.83 16.35
N HIS A 57 30.58 23.82 16.88
CA HIS A 57 30.41 24.24 18.27
C HIS A 57 28.95 24.65 18.57
N ARG A 58 28.28 25.30 17.62
CA ARG A 58 26.87 25.70 17.77
C ARG A 58 25.96 24.48 17.92
N PHE A 59 26.14 23.47 17.07
CA PHE A 59 25.36 22.24 17.12
C PHE A 59 25.49 21.52 18.47
N VAL A 60 26.72 21.39 18.99
CA VAL A 60 26.99 20.76 20.29
C VAL A 60 26.45 21.60 21.44
N ALA A 61 26.65 22.93 21.42
CA ALA A 61 26.18 23.83 22.47
C ALA A 61 24.65 23.79 22.67
N ASN A 62 23.88 23.46 21.63
CA ASN A 62 22.43 23.33 21.74
C ASN A 62 21.99 22.19 22.69
N PHE A 63 22.79 21.12 22.87
CA PHE A 63 22.51 20.06 23.85
C PHE A 63 22.62 20.54 25.31
N GLU A 64 23.39 21.60 25.58
CA GLU A 64 23.47 22.22 26.90
C GLU A 64 22.47 23.38 27.04
N ALA A 65 22.30 24.16 25.97
CA ALA A 65 21.48 25.38 25.98
C ALA A 65 19.98 25.10 26.08
N PHE A 66 19.51 23.97 25.54
CA PHE A 66 18.10 23.62 25.53
C PHE A 66 17.78 22.39 26.39
N PRO A 67 16.62 22.35 27.05
CA PRO A 67 16.17 21.14 27.74
C PRO A 67 15.98 19.99 26.75
N LYS A 68 16.04 18.76 27.24
CA LYS A 68 15.72 17.57 26.45
C LYS A 68 14.24 17.55 26.08
N LEU A 69 13.89 17.02 24.91
CA LEU A 69 12.50 16.81 24.49
C LEU A 69 11.72 15.95 25.50
N GLY A 70 12.41 15.01 26.16
CA GLY A 70 11.85 14.18 27.23
C GLY A 70 11.35 14.95 28.46
N SER A 71 11.60 16.26 28.56
CA SER A 71 10.99 17.13 29.59
C SER A 71 9.49 17.36 29.38
N ILE A 72 9.00 17.28 28.14
CA ILE A 72 7.58 17.47 27.79
C ILE A 72 6.98 16.27 27.04
N LEU A 73 7.82 15.38 26.51
CA LEU A 73 7.41 14.17 25.78
C LEU A 73 7.68 12.93 26.65
N SER A 74 6.68 12.08 26.80
CA SER A 74 6.86 10.73 27.34
C SER A 74 6.63 9.70 26.25
N SER A 75 7.55 8.75 26.08
CA SER A 75 7.35 7.66 25.11
C SER A 75 6.93 6.36 25.78
N ARG A 76 6.13 5.56 25.08
CA ARG A 76 5.71 4.21 25.45
C ARG A 76 5.83 3.26 24.26
N GLU A 77 6.24 2.04 24.54
CA GLU A 77 6.11 0.91 23.60
C GLU A 77 4.71 0.30 23.75
N GLY A 78 4.11 -0.13 22.64
CA GLY A 78 2.73 -0.58 22.61
C GLY A 78 2.51 -2.03 23.03
N LEU A 79 1.38 -2.55 22.58
CA LEU A 79 0.96 -3.94 22.76
C LEU A 79 1.84 -4.86 21.91
N THR A 80 2.41 -5.89 22.52
CA THR A 80 2.94 -7.04 21.79
C THR A 80 1.86 -8.11 21.74
N THR A 81 1.48 -8.51 20.53
CA THR A 81 0.39 -9.47 20.32
C THR A 81 0.77 -10.91 20.65
N GLY A 82 2.06 -11.25 20.62
CA GLY A 82 2.55 -12.63 20.71
C GLY A 82 2.27 -13.50 19.46
N SER A 83 1.39 -13.04 18.56
CA SER A 83 1.11 -13.66 17.26
C SER A 83 0.35 -12.67 16.35
N ASN A 84 1.06 -11.96 15.48
CA ASN A 84 0.45 -11.03 14.52
C ASN A 84 -0.56 -11.74 13.60
N ALA A 85 -0.25 -12.95 13.14
CA ALA A 85 -1.17 -13.74 12.30
C ALA A 85 -2.51 -14.06 13.00
N THR A 86 -2.54 -14.15 14.32
CA THR A 86 -3.77 -14.45 15.08
C THR A 86 -4.57 -13.17 15.33
N PHE A 87 -3.90 -12.11 15.81
CA PHE A 87 -4.57 -10.95 16.38
C PHE A 87 -4.57 -9.71 15.49
N LEU A 88 -3.84 -9.68 14.38
CA LEU A 88 -3.82 -8.53 13.47
C LEU A 88 -4.46 -8.85 12.12
N ARG A 89 -5.14 -7.86 11.56
CA ARG A 89 -5.72 -7.88 10.21
C ARG A 89 -5.48 -6.55 9.53
N LEU A 90 -5.36 -6.55 8.20
CA LEU A 90 -5.62 -5.33 7.46
C LEU A 90 -7.12 -5.03 7.50
N TRP A 91 -7.49 -3.74 7.51
CA TRP A 91 -8.88 -3.35 7.76
C TRP A 91 -9.88 -3.94 6.77
N PHE A 92 -9.47 -4.11 5.53
CA PHE A 92 -10.30 -4.67 4.46
C PHE A 92 -10.44 -6.20 4.55
N GLU A 93 -9.72 -6.89 5.44
CA GLU A 93 -9.87 -8.35 5.58
C GLU A 93 -11.10 -8.74 6.40
N VAL A 94 -11.64 -7.81 7.20
CA VAL A 94 -12.69 -8.09 8.20
C VAL A 94 -13.98 -7.30 7.92
N SER A 95 -15.05 -7.61 8.67
CA SER A 95 -16.36 -7.01 8.42
C SER A 95 -16.40 -5.62 9.03
N ALA A 96 -16.80 -4.60 8.25
CA ALA A 96 -16.90 -3.24 8.74
C ALA A 96 -17.86 -3.10 9.95
N SER A 97 -18.88 -3.95 10.04
CA SER A 97 -19.82 -4.04 11.17
C SER A 97 -19.15 -4.41 12.50
N LYS A 98 -18.05 -5.18 12.46
CA LYS A 98 -17.28 -5.65 13.63
C LYS A 98 -16.06 -4.80 13.95
N THR A 99 -15.84 -3.72 13.20
CA THR A 99 -14.67 -2.83 13.33
C THR A 99 -15.04 -1.54 14.06
N SER A 100 -14.17 -1.13 14.98
CA SER A 100 -14.18 0.16 15.66
C SER A 100 -13.03 1.00 15.11
N LEU A 101 -13.36 2.03 14.33
CA LEU A 101 -12.41 2.98 13.76
C LEU A 101 -12.38 4.28 14.59
N PRO A 102 -11.30 5.07 14.49
CA PRO A 102 -11.18 6.36 15.16
C PRO A 102 -12.34 7.29 14.82
N GLY A 103 -12.86 8.02 15.80
CA GLY A 103 -14.04 8.89 15.62
C GLY A 103 -15.37 8.16 15.41
N SER A 104 -15.37 6.83 15.23
CA SER A 104 -16.56 5.98 15.09
C SER A 104 -16.48 4.77 16.03
N VAL A 105 -16.17 5.03 17.30
CA VAL A 105 -15.97 3.98 18.31
C VAL A 105 -17.27 3.20 18.54
N ARG A 106 -17.25 1.90 18.27
CA ARG A 106 -18.41 1.01 18.38
C ARG A 106 -18.30 0.14 19.62
N LYS A 107 -19.40 0.04 20.37
CA LYS A 107 -19.53 -0.91 21.49
C LYS A 107 -19.65 -2.33 20.92
N ASN A 108 -18.99 -3.30 21.56
CA ASN A 108 -18.98 -4.71 21.18
C ASN A 108 -18.33 -5.02 19.81
N SER A 109 -17.46 -4.15 19.32
CA SER A 109 -16.58 -4.50 18.20
C SER A 109 -15.53 -5.53 18.62
N ARG A 110 -15.06 -6.29 17.63
CA ARG A 110 -13.92 -7.20 17.78
C ARG A 110 -12.62 -6.51 17.37
N TRP A 111 -12.65 -5.80 16.25
CA TRP A 111 -11.47 -5.23 15.63
C TRP A 111 -11.35 -3.74 15.95
N PHE A 112 -10.19 -3.31 16.44
CA PHE A 112 -9.90 -1.92 16.80
C PHE A 112 -8.70 -1.41 16.04
N ALA A 113 -8.66 -0.12 15.73
CA ALA A 113 -7.55 0.48 15.01
C ALA A 113 -6.21 0.29 15.71
N TYR A 114 -5.20 -0.13 14.95
CA TYR A 114 -3.90 -0.51 15.45
C TYR A 114 -2.79 0.11 14.62
N LEU A 115 -1.92 0.90 15.25
CA LEU A 115 -0.78 1.53 14.61
C LEU A 115 0.44 0.60 14.64
N LYS A 116 1.07 0.47 13.48
CA LYS A 116 2.42 -0.08 13.33
C LYS A 116 3.38 1.01 12.85
N GLY A 117 4.68 0.74 12.87
CA GLY A 117 5.68 1.65 12.29
C GLY A 117 5.34 2.03 10.85
N GLY A 118 5.10 1.03 10.00
CA GLY A 118 4.74 1.23 8.59
C GLY A 118 5.88 1.83 7.75
N GLU A 119 5.58 2.16 6.50
CA GLU A 119 6.53 2.76 5.56
C GLU A 119 6.89 4.21 5.97
N TYR A 120 8.01 4.73 5.48
CA TYR A 120 8.47 6.08 5.77
C TYR A 120 7.44 7.11 5.25
N ARG A 121 6.82 7.85 6.17
CA ARG A 121 5.78 8.85 5.85
C ARG A 121 5.71 9.89 6.95
N ARG A 122 5.67 11.16 6.57
CA ARG A 122 5.52 12.28 7.51
C ARG A 122 4.06 12.67 7.70
N TRP A 123 3.79 13.33 8.82
CA TRP A 123 2.55 14.03 9.17
C TRP A 123 1.34 13.14 9.49
N ALA A 124 0.91 12.25 8.60
CA ALA A 124 -0.28 11.40 8.77
C ALA A 124 -0.22 10.12 7.89
N GLY A 125 -1.19 9.20 8.05
CA GLY A 125 -1.30 7.97 7.25
C GLY A 125 -0.71 6.71 7.91
N ASN A 126 -0.52 5.66 7.11
CA ASN A 126 -0.19 4.28 7.54
C ASN A 126 -1.24 3.65 8.46
N ASN A 127 -2.49 4.03 8.23
CA ASN A 127 -3.67 3.60 8.94
C ASN A 127 -4.22 2.32 8.28
N GLU A 128 -3.61 1.18 8.58
CA GLU A 128 -3.83 -0.06 7.80
C GLU A 128 -4.32 -1.23 8.64
N TYR A 129 -3.86 -1.32 9.89
CA TYR A 129 -4.03 -2.50 10.73
C TYR A 129 -5.16 -2.33 11.74
N LEU A 130 -5.79 -3.46 12.03
CA LEU A 130 -6.69 -3.65 13.15
C LEU A 130 -6.14 -4.74 14.07
N VAL A 131 -6.43 -4.61 15.36
CA VAL A 131 -6.13 -5.61 16.38
C VAL A 131 -7.42 -6.18 16.95
N ASP A 132 -7.44 -7.49 17.20
CA ASP A 132 -8.50 -8.15 17.93
C ASP A 132 -8.43 -7.72 19.40
N TRP A 133 -9.36 -6.84 19.79
CA TRP A 133 -9.53 -6.34 21.14
C TRP A 133 -10.95 -6.64 21.65
N GLU A 134 -11.56 -7.73 21.15
CA GLU A 134 -12.87 -8.17 21.60
C GLU A 134 -12.87 -8.43 23.10
N ASN A 135 -13.98 -8.06 23.76
CA ASN A 135 -14.14 -8.24 25.21
C ASN A 135 -12.96 -7.65 26.00
N GLU A 136 -12.56 -6.42 25.65
CA GLU A 136 -11.45 -5.68 26.28
C GLU A 136 -10.10 -6.42 26.15
N GLY A 137 -9.89 -7.10 25.03
CA GLY A 137 -8.66 -7.82 24.76
C GLY A 137 -8.51 -9.12 25.54
N LYS A 138 -9.59 -9.70 26.08
CA LYS A 138 -9.53 -10.95 26.85
C LYS A 138 -8.80 -12.07 26.10
N GLY A 139 -9.04 -12.21 24.79
CA GLY A 139 -8.37 -13.23 23.97
C GLY A 139 -6.86 -13.02 23.90
N ILE A 140 -6.43 -11.81 23.56
CA ILE A 140 -5.02 -11.49 23.41
C ILE A 140 -4.28 -11.48 24.75
N LEU A 141 -4.87 -10.92 25.81
CA LEU A 141 -4.26 -10.84 27.15
C LEU A 141 -4.11 -12.19 27.86
N ASN A 142 -4.86 -13.22 27.43
CA ASN A 142 -4.75 -14.59 27.94
C ASN A 142 -4.10 -15.55 26.92
N PHE A 143 -3.37 -15.02 25.93
CA PHE A 143 -2.70 -15.84 24.92
C PHE A 143 -1.48 -16.55 25.52
N ILE A 144 -1.70 -17.77 26.00
CA ILE A 144 -0.69 -18.57 26.72
C ILE A 144 0.09 -19.47 25.76
N ASP A 145 1.40 -19.48 25.96
CA ASP A 145 2.30 -20.50 25.43
C ASP A 145 2.04 -21.85 26.13
N GLN A 146 1.62 -22.86 25.38
CA GLN A 146 1.23 -24.16 25.94
C GLN A 146 2.42 -24.94 26.52
N GLU A 147 3.65 -24.67 26.09
CA GLU A 147 4.84 -25.38 26.56
C GLU A 147 5.38 -24.78 27.86
N THR A 148 5.36 -23.45 27.96
CA THR A 148 5.95 -22.72 29.09
C THR A 148 4.92 -22.21 30.11
N GLY A 149 3.63 -22.22 29.77
CA GLY A 149 2.55 -21.66 30.58
C GLY A 149 2.58 -20.12 30.68
N ARG A 150 3.49 -19.44 29.96
CA ARG A 150 3.64 -17.98 30.00
C ARG A 150 2.68 -17.31 29.03
N VAL A 151 2.11 -16.18 29.45
CA VAL A 151 1.38 -15.29 28.53
C VAL A 151 2.38 -14.71 27.53
N ARG A 152 2.10 -14.90 26.23
CA ARG A 152 2.97 -14.45 25.12
C ARG A 152 2.80 -12.97 24.81
N SER A 153 1.58 -12.47 24.96
CA SER A 153 1.27 -11.06 24.76
C SER A 153 1.68 -10.24 25.98
N HIS A 154 1.88 -8.95 25.78
CA HIS A 154 2.02 -8.01 26.88
C HIS A 154 1.51 -6.63 26.46
N ASN A 155 0.70 -6.03 27.33
CA ASN A 155 0.24 -4.66 27.20
C ASN A 155 0.61 -3.90 28.48
N TYR A 156 1.85 -3.42 28.55
CA TYR A 156 2.33 -2.67 29.71
C TYR A 156 1.72 -1.26 29.81
N ASN A 157 0.98 -0.82 28.80
CA ASN A 157 0.56 0.58 28.62
C ASN A 157 -0.92 0.73 28.29
N GLY A 158 -1.79 -0.15 28.83
CA GLY A 158 -3.23 -0.13 28.57
C GLY A 158 -3.91 1.23 28.84
N GLU A 159 -3.45 1.98 29.84
CA GLU A 159 -3.94 3.33 30.16
C GLU A 159 -3.56 4.40 29.12
N TRP A 160 -2.61 4.09 28.23
CA TRP A 160 -2.15 4.94 27.14
C TRP A 160 -2.78 4.57 25.80
N ALA A 161 -3.44 3.41 25.72
CA ALA A 161 -4.21 3.03 24.55
C ALA A 161 -5.27 4.09 24.27
N PHE A 162 -5.54 4.32 22.98
CA PHE A 162 -6.57 5.24 22.49
C PHE A 162 -6.33 6.73 22.79
N LYS A 163 -5.23 7.11 23.45
CA LYS A 163 -4.91 8.53 23.69
C LYS A 163 -4.29 9.19 22.45
N PRO A 164 -4.54 10.50 22.25
CA PRO A 164 -3.82 11.29 21.26
C PRO A 164 -2.31 11.29 21.54
N GLY A 165 -1.52 11.37 20.49
CA GLY A 165 -0.06 11.41 20.61
C GLY A 165 0.62 11.58 19.26
N ILE A 166 1.87 11.14 19.21
CA ILE A 166 2.71 11.14 18.02
C ILE A 166 3.33 9.75 17.86
N THR A 167 3.49 9.27 16.63
CA THR A 167 4.09 7.96 16.36
C THR A 167 5.27 8.09 15.40
N TRP A 168 6.27 7.23 15.55
CA TRP A 168 7.36 7.07 14.59
C TRP A 168 7.74 5.61 14.41
N SER A 169 8.30 5.29 13.24
CA SER A 169 8.85 3.97 12.98
C SER A 169 10.14 3.77 13.74
N SER A 170 10.22 2.69 14.53
CA SER A 170 11.44 2.29 15.25
C SER A 170 12.58 1.87 14.32
N VAL A 171 12.29 1.55 13.06
CA VAL A 171 13.26 1.22 12.02
C VAL A 171 12.85 1.88 10.72
N SER A 172 13.75 2.64 10.11
CA SER A 172 13.55 3.21 8.77
C SER A 172 14.90 3.47 8.10
N GLY A 173 15.04 3.00 6.86
CA GLY A 173 16.21 3.26 6.02
C GLY A 173 16.18 4.61 5.29
N GLU A 174 14.99 5.24 5.22
CA GLU A 174 14.75 6.50 4.49
C GLU A 174 14.82 7.74 5.41
N GLY A 175 15.07 7.54 6.70
CA GLY A 175 15.21 8.60 7.69
C GLY A 175 14.17 8.53 8.80
N PHE A 176 14.28 9.47 9.74
CA PHE A 176 13.36 9.63 10.86
C PHE A 176 12.15 10.46 10.42
N SER A 177 10.95 9.97 10.71
CA SER A 177 9.70 10.71 10.45
C SER A 177 8.66 10.43 11.52
N VAL A 178 7.80 11.43 11.73
CA VAL A 178 6.76 11.40 12.76
C VAL A 178 5.40 11.68 12.13
N ARG A 179 4.39 10.94 12.61
CA ARG A 179 2.98 11.14 12.26
C ARG A 179 2.19 11.55 13.51
N ASN A 180 1.24 12.46 13.33
CA ASN A 180 0.30 12.81 14.36
C ASN A 180 -0.78 11.72 14.51
N VAL A 181 -1.17 11.43 15.75
CA VAL A 181 -2.22 10.46 16.08
C VAL A 181 -3.31 11.18 16.86
N ALA A 182 -4.50 11.29 16.27
CA ALA A 182 -5.62 12.02 16.87
C ALA A 182 -6.19 11.36 18.14
N GLY A 183 -5.99 10.04 18.31
CA GLY A 183 -6.57 9.23 19.39
C GLY A 183 -7.31 8.02 18.81
N ASP A 184 -7.86 7.17 19.67
CA ASP A 184 -8.64 5.97 19.31
C ASP A 184 -7.84 4.84 18.60
N TYR A 185 -6.51 4.81 18.78
CA TYR A 185 -5.66 3.71 18.32
C TYR A 185 -5.04 2.94 19.48
N MET A 186 -4.97 1.62 19.32
CA MET A 186 -3.92 0.82 19.93
C MET A 186 -2.65 0.94 19.07
N PHE A 187 -1.48 0.61 19.62
CA PHE A 187 -0.22 0.74 18.90
C PHE A 187 0.71 -0.43 19.26
N ASP A 188 1.64 -0.74 18.36
CA ASP A 188 2.60 -1.83 18.52
C ASP A 188 3.93 -1.37 19.14
N THR A 189 4.89 -2.28 19.22
CA THR A 189 6.25 -1.96 19.67
C THR A 189 7.09 -1.28 18.59
N THR A 190 6.83 -1.56 17.30
CA THR A 190 7.64 -1.04 16.19
C THR A 190 7.24 0.38 15.74
N GLY A 191 6.07 0.85 16.14
CA GLY A 191 5.50 2.17 16.03
C GLY A 191 5.35 2.76 17.43
N SER A 192 6.48 3.16 18.01
CA SER A 192 6.50 3.74 19.35
C SER A 192 5.65 5.01 19.38
N MET A 193 4.92 5.20 20.48
CA MET A 193 4.11 6.39 20.71
C MET A 193 4.81 7.34 21.65
N GLY A 194 4.69 8.63 21.36
CA GLY A 194 5.04 9.74 22.23
C GLY A 194 3.79 10.52 22.65
N PHE A 195 3.74 10.91 23.91
CA PHE A 195 2.65 11.67 24.52
C PHE A 195 3.20 12.99 25.04
N VAL A 196 2.73 14.09 24.45
CA VAL A 196 3.20 15.45 24.75
C VAL A 196 2.34 16.08 25.83
N VAL A 197 2.98 16.73 26.81
CA VAL A 197 2.30 17.43 27.90
C VAL A 197 2.83 18.87 27.98
N PRO A 198 1.96 19.90 27.84
CA PRO A 198 0.52 19.83 27.54
C PRO A 198 0.24 19.42 26.08
N ASP A 199 -0.93 18.81 25.80
CA ASP A 199 -1.31 18.39 24.43
C ASP A 199 -1.37 19.56 23.44
N SER A 200 -1.56 20.80 23.92
CA SER A 200 -1.50 22.01 23.09
C SER A 200 -0.17 22.19 22.35
N ASP A 201 0.90 21.59 22.85
CA ASP A 201 2.24 21.66 22.26
C ASP A 201 2.50 20.53 21.24
N ARG A 202 1.58 19.54 21.13
CA ARG A 202 1.77 18.33 20.32
C ARG A 202 2.11 18.62 18.87
N LEU A 203 1.34 19.48 18.20
CA LEU A 203 1.55 19.77 16.78
C LEU A 203 2.90 20.45 16.52
N GLY A 204 3.36 21.29 17.45
CA GLY A 204 4.63 21.97 17.35
C GLY A 204 5.81 21.02 17.63
N VAL A 205 5.59 20.01 18.48
CA VAL A 205 6.53 18.89 18.63
C VAL A 205 6.57 18.02 17.36
N VAL A 206 5.42 17.76 16.71
CA VAL A 206 5.39 17.09 15.39
C VAL A 206 6.18 17.91 14.35
N ALA A 207 5.98 19.23 14.34
CA ALA A 207 6.72 20.14 13.47
C ALA A 207 8.23 20.06 13.70
N TYR A 208 8.66 20.11 14.97
CA TYR A 208 10.07 19.97 15.34
C TYR A 208 10.64 18.64 14.86
N LEU A 209 9.99 17.52 15.16
CA LEU A 209 10.51 16.20 14.86
C LEU A 209 10.54 15.86 13.35
N ASN A 210 9.76 16.56 12.53
CA ASN A 210 9.80 16.46 11.07
C ASN A 210 10.68 17.54 10.41
N SER A 211 11.44 18.31 11.18
CA SER A 211 12.41 19.29 10.66
C SER A 211 13.77 18.65 10.37
N VAL A 212 14.53 19.24 9.44
CA VAL A 212 15.92 18.85 9.15
C VAL A 212 16.81 18.93 10.39
N VAL A 213 16.53 19.88 11.29
CA VAL A 213 17.25 20.05 12.57
C VAL A 213 17.10 18.80 13.45
N ALA A 214 15.87 18.33 13.65
CA ALA A 214 15.64 17.12 14.46
C ALA A 214 16.20 15.88 13.78
N SER A 215 16.10 15.77 12.45
CA SER A 215 16.69 14.67 11.68
C SER A 215 18.20 14.58 11.85
N ASP A 216 18.92 15.71 11.84
CA ASP A 216 20.37 15.72 12.02
C ASP A 216 20.81 15.44 13.46
N TYR A 217 20.09 15.95 14.46
CA TYR A 217 20.30 15.51 15.84
C TYR A 217 20.04 14.01 16.02
N MET A 218 18.97 13.49 15.40
CA MET A 218 18.66 12.07 15.43
C MET A 218 19.75 11.22 14.77
N ARG A 219 20.35 11.69 13.67
CA ARG A 219 21.47 11.00 13.01
C ARG A 219 22.71 10.89 13.90
N VAL A 220 22.96 11.89 14.75
CA VAL A 220 24.07 11.87 15.72
C VAL A 220 23.79 10.90 16.86
N LEU A 221 22.58 10.91 17.42
CA LEU A 221 22.19 10.03 18.54
C LEU A 221 21.91 8.58 18.10
N SER A 222 21.50 8.41 16.85
CA SER A 222 21.14 7.13 16.23
C SER A 222 21.79 6.99 14.86
N PRO A 223 23.11 6.72 14.78
CA PRO A 223 23.80 6.53 13.50
C PRO A 223 23.31 5.31 12.70
N ALA A 224 22.62 4.37 13.37
CA ALA A 224 21.97 3.22 12.75
C ALA A 224 20.52 3.54 12.36
N ILE A 225 19.95 2.75 11.45
CA ILE A 225 18.56 2.84 10.96
C ILE A 225 17.47 2.58 12.04
N ARG A 226 17.83 2.54 13.34
CA ARG A 226 16.94 2.15 14.45
C ARG A 226 16.69 3.33 15.40
N PHE A 227 15.50 3.89 15.34
CA PHE A 227 15.06 5.03 16.17
C PHE A 227 14.38 4.55 17.45
N GLN A 228 15.16 4.36 18.52
CA GLN A 228 14.61 4.03 19.83
C GLN A 228 13.98 5.26 20.50
N PRO A 229 12.95 5.07 21.36
CA PRO A 229 12.37 6.12 22.18
C PRO A 229 13.39 7.02 22.88
N GLY A 230 14.43 6.44 23.46
CA GLY A 230 15.47 7.18 24.18
C GLY A 230 16.20 8.20 23.30
N HIS A 231 16.39 7.92 22.01
CA HIS A 231 17.04 8.84 21.08
C HIS A 231 16.19 10.11 20.89
N ALA A 232 14.88 9.94 20.63
CA ALA A 232 13.95 11.07 20.47
C ALA A 232 13.83 11.90 21.76
N LEU A 233 13.76 11.24 22.92
CA LEU A 233 13.65 11.91 24.21
C LEU A 233 14.89 12.73 24.57
N ASN A 234 16.05 12.40 24.03
CA ASN A 234 17.33 13.08 24.29
C ASN A 234 17.64 14.24 23.32
N LEU A 235 16.77 14.51 22.34
CA LEU A 235 16.94 15.63 21.42
C LEU A 235 16.87 16.99 22.15
N PRO A 236 17.70 17.99 21.79
CA PRO A 236 17.59 19.33 22.36
C PRO A 236 16.31 20.03 21.91
N PHE A 237 15.52 20.54 22.84
CA PHE A 237 14.18 21.07 22.57
C PHE A 237 14.06 22.56 22.92
N ASN A 238 14.05 23.39 21.89
CA ASN A 238 13.72 24.81 22.00
C ASN A 238 12.19 24.98 21.88
N LYS A 239 11.55 25.46 22.94
CA LYS A 239 10.09 25.69 22.97
C LYS A 239 9.66 26.91 22.16
N ALA A 240 10.53 27.90 21.93
CA ALA A 240 10.15 29.16 21.29
C ALA A 240 9.46 29.03 19.91
N PRO A 241 9.96 28.21 18.95
CA PRO A 241 9.37 28.13 17.62
C PRO A 241 8.04 27.36 17.53
N ILE A 242 7.69 26.54 18.53
CA ILE A 242 6.62 25.53 18.38
C ILE A 242 5.25 26.15 18.14
N SER A 243 4.98 27.32 18.71
CA SER A 243 3.69 28.00 18.54
C SER A 243 3.47 28.49 17.11
N ILE A 244 4.55 28.89 16.42
CA ILE A 244 4.50 29.31 15.01
C ILE A 244 4.39 28.07 14.13
N ALA A 245 5.20 27.04 14.44
CA ALA A 245 5.26 25.79 13.68
C ALA A 245 3.97 24.94 13.78
N ASN A 246 3.13 25.17 14.80
CA ASN A 246 1.82 24.53 14.96
C ASN A 246 0.93 24.62 13.71
N SER A 247 0.85 25.80 13.09
CA SER A 247 -0.01 26.02 11.92
C SER A 247 0.52 25.27 10.68
N ILE A 248 1.84 25.19 10.54
CA ILE A 248 2.53 24.46 9.47
C ILE A 248 2.27 22.95 9.62
N ALA A 249 2.50 22.40 10.82
CA ALA A 249 2.20 21.00 11.09
C ALA A 249 0.72 20.67 10.85
N SER A 250 -0.20 21.54 11.31
CA SER A 250 -1.63 21.36 11.09
C SER A 250 -1.96 21.26 9.60
N ARG A 251 -1.40 22.15 8.77
CA ARG A 251 -1.64 22.17 7.33
C ARG A 251 -1.04 20.95 6.63
N ASN A 252 0.19 20.55 6.99
CA ASN A 252 0.82 19.35 6.43
C ASN A 252 0.06 18.06 6.82
N ILE A 253 -0.44 17.96 8.05
CA ILE A 253 -1.29 16.83 8.48
C ILE A 253 -2.55 16.73 7.63
N ILE A 254 -3.24 17.85 7.38
CA ILE A 254 -4.44 17.88 6.54
C ILE A 254 -4.14 17.43 5.11
N ILE A 255 -3.04 17.95 4.52
CA ILE A 255 -2.63 17.57 3.16
C ILE A 255 -2.30 16.08 3.08
N SER A 256 -1.47 15.57 4.00
CA SER A 256 -1.10 14.15 4.03
C SER A 256 -2.28 13.22 4.26
N GLN A 257 -3.23 13.60 5.12
CA GLN A 257 -4.44 12.82 5.38
C GLN A 257 -5.36 12.81 4.15
N SER A 258 -5.56 13.97 3.49
CA SER A 258 -6.36 14.05 2.26
C SER A 258 -5.77 13.22 1.12
N ASP A 259 -4.45 13.19 0.98
CA ASP A 259 -3.77 12.29 0.04
C ASP A 259 -4.00 10.83 0.43
N TRP A 260 -3.78 10.44 1.69
CA TRP A 260 -4.02 9.07 2.17
C TRP A 260 -5.45 8.57 1.89
N ASP A 261 -6.46 9.40 2.18
CA ASP A 261 -7.88 9.07 2.02
C ASP A 261 -8.37 9.14 0.56
N SER A 262 -7.47 9.48 -0.38
CA SER A 262 -7.76 9.46 -1.81
C SER A 262 -7.56 8.10 -2.48
N TYR A 263 -7.11 7.08 -1.72
CA TYR A 263 -6.84 5.73 -2.23
C TYR A 263 -7.67 4.66 -1.51
N GLU A 264 -8.13 3.64 -2.25
CA GLU A 264 -8.98 2.53 -1.76
C GLU A 264 -8.40 1.71 -0.60
N THR A 265 -7.13 1.89 -0.27
CA THR A 265 -6.44 1.26 0.86
C THR A 265 -6.61 2.04 2.16
N SER A 266 -7.15 3.27 2.13
CA SER A 266 -7.63 3.96 3.33
C SER A 266 -9.05 3.49 3.66
N TRP A 267 -9.33 3.28 4.95
CA TRP A 267 -10.68 3.00 5.42
C TRP A 267 -11.61 4.23 5.34
N ASP A 268 -11.06 5.44 5.17
CA ASP A 268 -11.81 6.68 4.97
C ASP A 268 -11.98 7.03 3.47
N PHE A 269 -11.56 6.13 2.57
CA PHE A 269 -11.77 6.31 1.14
C PHE A 269 -13.26 6.39 0.78
N THR A 270 -13.63 7.47 0.11
CA THR A 270 -15.03 7.75 -0.26
C THR A 270 -15.30 7.56 -1.74
N SER A 271 -14.47 8.15 -2.59
CA SER A 271 -14.60 8.08 -4.04
C SER A 271 -13.26 8.38 -4.71
N LEU A 272 -13.10 7.89 -5.94
CA LEU A 272 -11.91 8.12 -6.75
C LEU A 272 -11.79 9.62 -7.10
N PRO A 273 -10.68 10.30 -6.77
CA PRO A 273 -10.51 11.73 -7.06
C PRO A 273 -10.78 12.12 -8.50
N LEU A 274 -10.40 11.26 -9.45
CA LEU A 274 -10.62 11.46 -10.89
C LEU A 274 -12.10 11.64 -11.30
N LEU A 275 -13.04 11.16 -10.47
CA LEU A 275 -14.47 11.25 -10.71
C LEU A 275 -15.14 12.36 -9.90
N ARG A 276 -14.41 13.04 -9.01
CA ARG A 276 -14.97 14.10 -8.16
C ARG A 276 -15.36 15.31 -9.02
N PRO A 277 -16.48 16.00 -8.69
CA PRO A 277 -16.95 17.14 -9.47
C PRO A 277 -15.91 18.24 -9.69
N GLU A 278 -15.01 18.44 -8.71
CA GLU A 278 -13.93 19.44 -8.73
C GLU A 278 -12.88 19.20 -9.82
N HIS A 279 -12.69 17.95 -10.23
CA HIS A 279 -11.68 17.55 -11.22
C HIS A 279 -12.31 17.08 -12.54
N ARG A 280 -13.60 16.77 -12.53
CA ARG A 280 -14.32 16.21 -13.65
C ARG A 280 -14.43 17.21 -14.81
N GLN A 281 -14.04 16.77 -15.99
CA GLN A 281 -14.09 17.49 -17.26
C GLN A 281 -14.83 16.65 -18.31
N PRO A 282 -15.17 17.19 -19.50
CA PRO A 282 -15.88 16.44 -20.54
C PRO A 282 -15.16 15.16 -21.00
N THR A 283 -13.82 15.13 -20.95
CA THR A 283 -13.01 13.96 -21.25
C THR A 283 -12.25 13.48 -20.02
N LEU A 284 -11.95 12.18 -19.99
CA LEU A 284 -11.11 11.56 -18.96
C LEU A 284 -9.70 12.14 -18.97
N LYS A 285 -9.14 12.40 -20.15
CA LYS A 285 -7.83 13.03 -20.30
C LYS A 285 -7.80 14.42 -19.67
N ALA A 286 -8.79 15.26 -19.94
CA ALA A 286 -8.89 16.58 -19.34
C ALA A 286 -9.10 16.49 -17.81
N SER A 287 -9.88 15.50 -17.35
CA SER A 287 -10.10 15.27 -15.92
C SER A 287 -8.79 14.87 -15.21
N TYR A 288 -8.01 13.99 -15.84
CA TYR A 288 -6.68 13.62 -15.35
C TYR A 288 -5.72 14.83 -15.32
N GLN A 289 -5.72 15.67 -16.36
CA GLN A 289 -4.88 16.87 -16.40
C GLN A 289 -5.23 17.86 -15.27
N GLN A 290 -6.53 18.06 -15.00
CA GLN A 290 -7.00 18.90 -13.90
C GLN A 290 -6.59 18.32 -12.54
N LEU A 291 -6.76 17.01 -12.35
CA LEU A 291 -6.34 16.31 -11.12
C LEU A 291 -4.82 16.37 -10.94
N ARG A 292 -4.05 16.17 -12.00
CA ARG A 292 -2.58 16.25 -11.98
C ARG A 292 -2.09 17.63 -11.59
N ALA A 293 -2.73 18.69 -12.11
CA ALA A 293 -2.43 20.07 -11.73
C ALA A 293 -2.69 20.30 -10.23
N HIS A 294 -3.83 19.83 -9.72
CA HIS A 294 -4.14 19.88 -8.29
C HIS A 294 -3.11 19.12 -7.42
N TRP A 295 -2.71 17.91 -7.82
CA TRP A 295 -1.66 17.15 -7.12
C TRP A 295 -0.32 17.87 -7.13
N ARG A 296 0.03 18.55 -8.22
CA ARG A 296 1.26 19.36 -8.29
C ARG A 296 1.18 20.53 -7.31
N GLU A 297 0.07 21.26 -7.27
CA GLU A 297 -0.14 22.34 -6.30
C GLU A 297 -0.05 21.84 -4.87
N MET A 298 -0.69 20.71 -4.56
CA MET A 298 -0.65 20.08 -3.25
C MET A 298 0.77 19.67 -2.84
N THR A 299 1.54 19.09 -3.76
CA THR A 299 2.94 18.70 -3.53
C THR A 299 3.82 19.92 -3.27
N LEU A 300 3.65 20.99 -4.06
CA LEU A 300 4.40 22.24 -3.89
C LEU A 300 3.98 23.01 -2.62
N ASP A 301 2.72 22.96 -2.21
CA ASP A 301 2.27 23.55 -0.95
C ASP A 301 2.92 22.83 0.24
N MET A 302 2.92 21.49 0.23
CA MET A 302 3.63 20.71 1.26
C MET A 302 5.13 20.99 1.25
N GLN A 303 5.79 21.03 0.09
CA GLN A 303 7.21 21.37 -0.02
C GLN A 303 7.51 22.72 0.63
N ARG A 304 6.78 23.77 0.23
CA ARG A 304 6.93 25.11 0.79
C ARG A 304 6.72 25.14 2.30
N LEU A 305 5.72 24.40 2.81
CA LEU A 305 5.44 24.31 4.24
C LEU A 305 6.57 23.61 5.00
N GLU A 306 7.14 22.55 4.45
CA GLU A 306 8.28 21.86 5.04
C GLU A 306 9.56 22.67 5.01
N GLU A 307 9.81 23.41 3.92
CA GLU A 307 10.95 24.34 3.82
C GLU A 307 10.82 25.48 4.84
N GLU A 308 9.62 26.03 5.00
CA GLU A 308 9.35 27.04 6.02
C GLU A 308 9.50 26.46 7.44
N ASN A 309 9.04 25.22 7.67
CA ASN A 309 9.26 24.52 8.93
C ASN A 309 10.76 24.40 9.23
N ASN A 310 11.55 23.97 8.25
CA ASN A 310 13.00 23.87 8.37
C ASN A 310 13.62 25.23 8.69
N ARG A 311 13.25 26.30 7.96
CA ARG A 311 13.75 27.66 8.18
C ARG A 311 13.52 28.12 9.62
N ILE A 312 12.30 27.93 10.15
CA ILE A 312 11.93 28.29 11.53
C ILE A 312 12.84 27.60 12.55
N PHE A 313 13.06 26.28 12.40
CA PHE A 313 13.88 25.54 13.36
C PHE A 313 15.38 25.79 13.17
N ILE A 314 15.87 25.96 11.94
CA ILE A 314 17.27 26.32 11.68
C ILE A 314 17.59 27.67 12.35
N GLU A 315 16.72 28.66 12.19
CA GLU A 315 16.89 29.98 12.80
C GLU A 315 16.85 29.92 14.33
N ALA A 316 15.86 29.20 14.89
CA ALA A 316 15.69 29.07 16.34
C ALA A 316 16.84 28.33 17.03
N TYR A 317 17.60 27.51 16.30
CA TYR A 317 18.76 26.76 16.81
C TYR A 317 20.10 27.39 16.39
N GLY A 318 20.08 28.45 15.58
CA GLY A 318 21.25 29.17 15.09
C GLY A 318 22.12 28.34 14.13
N LEU A 319 21.53 27.45 13.33
CA LEU A 319 22.23 26.46 12.49
C LEU A 319 22.29 26.85 10.99
N GLN A 320 22.22 28.14 10.68
CA GLN A 320 22.17 28.64 9.30
C GLN A 320 23.43 28.36 8.48
N ASP A 321 24.57 28.17 9.15
CA ASP A 321 25.85 27.88 8.48
C ASP A 321 26.01 26.37 8.19
N GLU A 322 25.19 25.52 8.83
CA GLU A 322 25.26 24.06 8.77
C GLU A 322 24.14 23.43 7.94
N LEU A 323 22.95 24.02 7.97
CA LEU A 323 21.73 23.45 7.43
C LEU A 323 21.05 24.42 6.47
N THR A 324 20.43 23.86 5.44
CA THR A 324 19.63 24.62 4.48
C THR A 324 18.17 24.18 4.56
N PRO A 325 17.20 25.08 4.29
CA PRO A 325 15.79 24.78 4.48
C PRO A 325 15.19 23.90 3.36
N GLU A 326 15.82 23.84 2.19
CA GLU A 326 15.27 23.23 0.96
C GLU A 326 14.92 21.76 1.14
N VAL A 327 13.80 21.33 0.55
CA VAL A 327 13.34 19.94 0.60
C VAL A 327 13.19 19.41 -0.83
N PRO A 328 13.92 18.35 -1.22
CA PRO A 328 13.74 17.72 -2.52
C PRO A 328 12.33 17.15 -2.72
N LEU A 329 11.80 17.18 -3.95
CA LEU A 329 10.50 16.58 -4.26
C LEU A 329 10.44 15.09 -3.92
N SER A 330 11.56 14.36 -3.97
CA SER A 330 11.62 12.94 -3.58
C SER A 330 11.33 12.70 -2.09
N GLU A 331 11.45 13.72 -1.24
CA GLU A 331 11.19 13.62 0.20
C GLU A 331 9.75 14.00 0.58
N ILE A 332 8.98 14.59 -0.34
CA ILE A 332 7.59 14.99 -0.10
C ILE A 332 6.69 13.75 -0.11
N THR A 333 6.30 13.28 1.08
CA THR A 333 5.67 11.96 1.30
C THR A 333 4.17 11.94 0.98
N LEU A 334 3.80 12.31 -0.24
CA LEU A 334 2.46 12.20 -0.78
C LEU A 334 2.41 11.11 -1.85
N THR A 335 1.43 10.22 -1.79
CA THR A 335 1.23 9.18 -2.80
C THR A 335 0.94 9.81 -4.16
N CYS A 336 0.33 11.00 -4.24
CA CYS A 336 0.13 11.70 -5.52
C CYS A 336 1.42 12.27 -6.14
N ASN A 337 2.52 12.32 -5.39
CA ASN A 337 3.81 12.81 -5.84
C ASN A 337 4.62 11.67 -6.50
N PRO A 338 4.89 11.74 -7.82
CA PRO A 338 5.57 10.65 -8.51
C PRO A 338 7.04 10.51 -8.11
N HIS A 339 7.68 11.55 -7.56
CA HIS A 339 9.08 11.48 -7.11
C HIS A 339 9.27 10.67 -5.83
N TYR A 340 8.21 10.52 -5.02
CA TYR A 340 8.27 9.83 -3.72
C TYR A 340 7.95 8.33 -3.83
N ARG A 341 7.10 7.89 -4.78
CA ARG A 341 6.66 6.48 -4.86
C ARG A 341 7.83 5.51 -5.03
N PRO A 342 8.16 4.67 -4.03
CA PRO A 342 9.33 3.78 -4.11
C PRO A 342 9.26 2.79 -5.26
N GLU A 343 8.05 2.37 -5.67
CA GLU A 343 7.84 1.48 -6.80
C GLU A 343 8.17 2.12 -8.15
N PHE A 344 8.14 3.45 -8.28
CA PHE A 344 8.50 4.14 -9.52
C PHE A 344 10.01 4.21 -9.68
N ASN A 345 10.75 4.39 -8.58
CA ASN A 345 12.21 4.49 -8.60
C ASN A 345 12.94 3.13 -8.55
N ARG A 346 12.22 2.00 -8.69
CA ARG A 346 12.84 0.67 -8.77
C ARG A 346 13.68 0.56 -10.05
N GLY A 347 14.98 0.35 -9.87
CA GLY A 347 15.92 0.17 -10.98
C GLY A 347 16.73 1.42 -11.33
N GLY A 348 16.66 2.48 -10.52
CA GLY A 348 17.44 3.72 -10.69
C GLY A 348 16.55 4.95 -10.82
N GLU A 349 17.18 6.12 -10.86
CA GLU A 349 16.51 7.39 -11.11
C GLU A 349 15.82 7.38 -12.48
N LYS A 350 14.64 8.00 -12.53
CA LYS A 350 13.81 8.12 -13.72
C LYS A 350 13.71 9.57 -14.15
N SER A 351 13.57 9.80 -15.45
CA SER A 351 13.22 11.12 -15.96
C SER A 351 11.81 11.54 -15.56
N ASP A 352 11.55 12.85 -15.53
CA ASP A 352 10.22 13.39 -15.22
C ASP A 352 9.14 12.83 -16.16
N ASP A 353 9.45 12.67 -17.45
CA ASP A 353 8.51 12.09 -18.42
C ASP A 353 8.17 10.63 -18.11
N GLU A 354 9.14 9.83 -17.66
CA GLU A 354 8.89 8.45 -17.22
C GLU A 354 8.04 8.41 -15.95
N LEU A 355 8.30 9.31 -15.00
CA LEU A 355 7.54 9.43 -13.76
C LEU A 355 6.08 9.83 -14.03
N GLU A 356 5.85 10.77 -14.96
CA GLU A 356 4.50 11.16 -15.39
C GLU A 356 3.76 10.01 -16.08
N ALA A 357 4.45 9.23 -16.92
CA ALA A 357 3.86 8.04 -17.56
C ALA A 357 3.48 6.96 -16.52
N LEU A 358 4.32 6.75 -15.50
CA LEU A 358 4.03 5.81 -14.41
C LEU A 358 2.87 6.27 -13.52
N LEU A 359 2.79 7.58 -13.24
CA LEU A 359 1.67 8.16 -12.49
C LEU A 359 0.35 8.02 -13.27
N LEU A 360 0.36 8.29 -14.56
CA LEU A 360 -0.80 8.09 -15.43
C LEU A 360 -1.23 6.61 -15.41
N ALA A 361 -0.28 5.69 -15.56
CA ALA A 361 -0.56 4.26 -15.52
C ALA A 361 -1.17 3.82 -14.18
N ALA A 362 -0.60 4.25 -13.06
CA ALA A 362 -1.12 3.97 -11.73
C ALA A 362 -2.54 4.53 -11.53
N THR A 363 -2.80 5.74 -12.03
CA THR A 363 -4.12 6.37 -11.96
C THR A 363 -5.16 5.60 -12.80
N MET A 364 -4.78 5.09 -13.97
CA MET A 364 -5.68 4.25 -14.78
C MET A 364 -5.92 2.88 -14.11
N GLN A 365 -4.92 2.31 -13.43
CA GLN A 365 -5.09 1.08 -12.65
C GLN A 365 -6.04 1.31 -11.45
N GLU A 366 -5.92 2.45 -10.77
CA GLU A 366 -6.83 2.88 -9.69
C GLU A 366 -8.26 3.06 -10.22
N LEU A 367 -8.45 3.67 -11.40
CA LEU A 367 -9.77 3.76 -12.05
C LEU A 367 -10.37 2.39 -12.34
N VAL A 368 -9.57 1.45 -12.86
CA VAL A 368 -10.03 0.08 -13.12
C VAL A 368 -10.37 -0.66 -11.83
N SER A 369 -9.54 -0.54 -10.78
CA SER A 369 -9.82 -1.09 -9.46
C SER A 369 -11.14 -0.57 -8.89
N TYR A 370 -11.36 0.75 -8.95
CA TYR A 370 -12.57 1.38 -8.44
C TYR A 370 -13.81 0.94 -9.22
N ALA A 371 -13.70 0.85 -10.54
CA ALA A 371 -14.77 0.34 -11.40
C ALA A 371 -15.13 -1.10 -11.03
N VAL A 372 -14.15 -1.98 -10.83
CA VAL A 372 -14.39 -3.36 -10.36
C VAL A 372 -15.02 -3.37 -8.96
N GLY A 373 -14.62 -2.48 -8.07
CA GLY A 373 -15.28 -2.28 -6.78
C GLY A 373 -16.75 -1.87 -6.92
N CYS A 374 -17.07 -0.99 -7.88
CA CYS A 374 -18.46 -0.65 -8.22
C CYS A 374 -19.21 -1.85 -8.81
N MET A 375 -18.57 -2.66 -9.67
CA MET A 375 -19.18 -3.87 -10.21
C MET A 375 -19.56 -4.86 -9.12
N PHE A 376 -18.75 -4.99 -8.06
CA PHE A 376 -19.08 -5.85 -6.93
C PHE A 376 -20.01 -5.20 -5.90
N GLY A 377 -20.30 -3.91 -6.03
CA GLY A 377 -21.08 -3.13 -5.07
C GLY A 377 -20.32 -2.72 -3.81
N ARG A 378 -18.98 -2.88 -3.79
CA ARG A 378 -18.15 -2.37 -2.70
C ARG A 378 -18.21 -0.84 -2.63
N TYR A 379 -18.27 -0.19 -3.79
CA TYR A 379 -18.44 1.25 -3.94
C TYR A 379 -19.65 1.55 -4.86
N SER A 380 -20.02 2.81 -4.96
CA SER A 380 -21.04 3.31 -5.89
C SER A 380 -20.60 4.61 -6.54
N LEU A 381 -21.11 4.89 -7.75
CA LEU A 381 -21.01 6.22 -8.35
C LEU A 381 -21.98 7.22 -7.70
N ASP A 382 -23.04 6.72 -7.07
CA ASP A 382 -24.18 7.52 -6.58
C ASP A 382 -24.15 7.76 -5.07
N ASN A 383 -23.37 6.98 -4.32
CA ASN A 383 -23.23 7.12 -2.87
C ASN A 383 -21.75 7.00 -2.46
N PRO A 384 -21.18 8.01 -1.80
CA PRO A 384 -19.77 7.98 -1.39
C PRO A 384 -19.54 7.00 -0.25
N GLY A 385 -18.32 6.44 -0.20
CA GLY A 385 -17.90 5.53 0.85
C GLY A 385 -18.14 4.06 0.54
N LEU A 386 -17.76 3.24 1.50
CA LEU A 386 -17.87 1.80 1.44
C LEU A 386 -19.34 1.37 1.60
N ILE A 387 -19.85 0.56 0.67
CA ILE A 387 -21.25 0.12 0.62
C ILE A 387 -21.38 -1.32 1.11
N LEU A 388 -20.83 -2.28 0.33
CA LEU A 388 -20.76 -3.68 0.72
C LEU A 388 -19.37 -4.02 1.27
N SER A 389 -19.32 -4.42 2.54
CA SER A 389 -18.08 -4.73 3.28
C SER A 389 -18.31 -5.61 4.51
N ASN A 390 -19.45 -6.30 4.58
CA ASN A 390 -19.75 -7.27 5.62
C ASN A 390 -19.92 -8.65 5.01
N GLN A 391 -19.61 -9.67 5.81
CA GLN A 391 -19.69 -11.06 5.39
C GLN A 391 -21.10 -11.46 4.91
N GLY A 392 -21.16 -12.04 3.70
CA GLY A 392 -22.35 -12.62 3.12
C GLY A 392 -23.31 -11.62 2.47
N GLU A 393 -22.94 -10.35 2.32
CA GLU A 393 -23.81 -9.33 1.75
C GLU A 393 -24.20 -9.62 0.29
N THR A 394 -25.40 -9.17 -0.07
CA THR A 394 -26.06 -9.46 -1.34
C THR A 394 -26.39 -8.19 -2.12
N LEU A 395 -26.86 -8.35 -3.35
CA LEU A 395 -27.41 -7.22 -4.11
C LEU A 395 -28.57 -6.52 -3.37
N ALA A 396 -29.36 -7.26 -2.58
CA ALA A 396 -30.43 -6.67 -1.78
C ALA A 396 -29.89 -5.76 -0.66
N ASP A 397 -28.73 -6.08 -0.07
CA ASP A 397 -28.02 -5.21 0.87
C ASP A 397 -27.53 -3.93 0.19
N TYR A 398 -27.03 -4.06 -1.04
CA TYR A 398 -26.58 -2.92 -1.83
C TYR A 398 -27.74 -1.99 -2.17
N LEU A 399 -28.85 -2.53 -2.68
CA LEU A 399 -30.03 -1.76 -3.07
C LEU A 399 -30.75 -1.10 -1.89
N ARG A 400 -30.56 -1.61 -0.66
CA ARG A 400 -31.03 -0.92 0.55
C ARG A 400 -30.29 0.40 0.80
N GLN A 401 -29.01 0.47 0.42
CA GLN A 401 -28.17 1.65 0.59
C GLN A 401 -28.18 2.54 -0.66
N VAL A 402 -28.29 1.95 -1.85
CA VAL A 402 -28.33 2.63 -3.15
C VAL A 402 -29.55 2.14 -3.94
N PRO A 403 -30.76 2.67 -3.68
CA PRO A 403 -32.00 2.11 -4.26
C PRO A 403 -32.14 2.24 -5.78
N GLN A 404 -31.50 3.25 -6.38
CA GLN A 404 -31.55 3.53 -7.82
C GLN A 404 -30.13 3.76 -8.36
N PRO A 405 -29.30 2.72 -8.43
CA PRO A 405 -27.91 2.88 -8.85
C PRO A 405 -27.84 3.21 -10.35
N SER A 406 -27.05 4.21 -10.73
CA SER A 406 -26.73 4.51 -12.13
C SER A 406 -25.90 3.39 -12.76
N PHE A 407 -25.08 2.71 -11.95
CA PHE A 407 -24.33 1.52 -12.33
C PHE A 407 -24.58 0.41 -11.29
N PRO A 408 -25.46 -0.57 -11.58
CA PRO A 408 -25.82 -1.60 -10.63
C PRO A 408 -24.66 -2.57 -10.37
N ALA A 409 -24.55 -2.98 -9.11
CA ALA A 409 -23.68 -4.08 -8.72
C ALA A 409 -24.11 -5.39 -9.38
N ASP A 410 -23.18 -6.31 -9.52
CA ASP A 410 -23.38 -7.65 -10.02
C ASP A 410 -24.34 -8.44 -9.11
N GLU A 411 -25.22 -9.24 -9.71
CA GLU A 411 -26.30 -9.90 -8.98
C GLU A 411 -25.77 -11.04 -8.10
N ASP A 412 -24.95 -11.92 -8.66
CA ASP A 412 -24.60 -13.19 -8.04
C ASP A 412 -23.16 -13.26 -7.50
N ASN A 413 -22.42 -12.15 -7.61
CA ASN A 413 -21.05 -11.99 -7.13
C ASN A 413 -20.01 -12.76 -7.97
N VAL A 414 -20.31 -13.07 -9.23
CA VAL A 414 -19.39 -13.75 -10.15
C VAL A 414 -19.24 -12.94 -11.42
N ILE A 415 -18.05 -12.34 -11.61
CA ILE A 415 -17.75 -11.58 -12.83
C ILE A 415 -16.78 -12.38 -13.72
N PRO A 416 -17.20 -12.83 -14.91
CA PRO A 416 -16.32 -13.53 -15.85
C PRO A 416 -15.14 -12.66 -16.29
N LEU A 417 -13.96 -13.28 -16.33
CA LEU A 417 -12.71 -12.69 -16.81
C LEU A 417 -12.10 -13.67 -17.82
N LEU A 418 -12.61 -13.63 -19.05
CA LEU A 418 -12.30 -14.63 -20.09
C LEU A 418 -11.69 -13.99 -21.34
N ASP A 419 -11.04 -14.79 -22.17
CA ASP A 419 -10.61 -14.36 -23.50
C ASP A 419 -11.77 -14.46 -24.49
N GLY A 420 -12.39 -13.31 -24.80
CA GLY A 420 -13.56 -13.18 -25.67
C GLY A 420 -14.86 -12.84 -24.94
N ASP A 421 -15.88 -12.47 -25.71
CA ASP A 421 -17.18 -12.01 -25.20
C ASP A 421 -18.15 -13.19 -25.03
N TRP A 422 -17.91 -14.02 -24.01
CA TRP A 422 -18.69 -15.23 -23.75
C TRP A 422 -19.92 -15.01 -22.87
N PHE A 423 -19.94 -13.92 -22.11
CA PHE A 423 -20.97 -13.60 -21.13
C PHE A 423 -21.34 -12.12 -21.21
N PRO A 424 -22.61 -11.74 -21.00
CA PRO A 424 -23.06 -10.36 -21.07
C PRO A 424 -22.53 -9.49 -19.92
N ASP A 425 -22.23 -10.11 -18.79
CA ASP A 425 -21.68 -9.55 -17.56
C ASP A 425 -20.14 -9.67 -17.46
N ASP A 426 -19.46 -10.00 -18.58
CA ASP A 426 -17.99 -10.00 -18.64
C ASP A 426 -17.39 -8.67 -18.18
N ILE A 427 -16.26 -8.77 -17.48
CA ILE A 427 -15.57 -7.63 -16.87
C ILE A 427 -15.29 -6.47 -17.83
N THR A 428 -14.94 -6.77 -19.10
CA THR A 428 -14.62 -5.75 -20.10
C THR A 428 -15.89 -5.01 -20.51
N LEU A 429 -16.99 -5.73 -20.73
CA LEU A 429 -18.29 -5.13 -21.07
C LEU A 429 -18.81 -4.28 -19.91
N ARG A 430 -18.72 -4.77 -18.68
CA ARG A 430 -19.10 -4.01 -17.48
C ARG A 430 -18.24 -2.76 -17.29
N PHE A 431 -16.93 -2.83 -17.55
CA PHE A 431 -16.07 -1.64 -17.48
C PHE A 431 -16.45 -0.60 -18.54
N ARG A 432 -16.76 -1.04 -19.77
CA ARG A 432 -17.25 -0.13 -20.82
C ARG A 432 -18.58 0.52 -20.44
N GLN A 433 -19.49 -0.22 -19.82
CA GLN A 433 -20.74 0.34 -19.27
C GLN A 433 -20.45 1.34 -18.15
N PHE A 434 -19.58 0.99 -17.21
CA PHE A 434 -19.12 1.89 -16.14
C PHE A 434 -18.59 3.20 -16.74
N LEU A 435 -17.74 3.14 -17.77
CA LEU A 435 -17.17 4.32 -18.40
C LEU A 435 -18.23 5.23 -19.03
N ARG A 436 -19.25 4.65 -19.68
CA ARG A 436 -20.39 5.39 -20.24
C ARG A 436 -21.24 6.05 -19.17
N VAL A 437 -21.51 5.36 -18.06
CA VAL A 437 -22.23 5.96 -16.93
C VAL A 437 -21.40 7.08 -16.28
N ALA A 438 -20.09 6.82 -16.11
CA ALA A 438 -19.19 7.72 -15.44
C ALA A 438 -18.81 8.96 -16.27
N PHE A 439 -18.79 8.93 -17.61
CA PHE A 439 -18.36 10.06 -18.46
C PHE A 439 -19.32 10.43 -19.60
N GLY A 440 -20.41 9.68 -19.78
CA GLY A 440 -21.32 9.82 -20.93
C GLY A 440 -20.79 9.20 -22.22
N ASP A 441 -21.63 9.18 -23.25
CA ASP A 441 -21.29 8.57 -24.55
C ASP A 441 -20.48 9.48 -25.48
N ALA A 442 -20.55 10.80 -25.30
CA ALA A 442 -20.01 11.79 -26.25
C ALA A 442 -18.52 11.63 -26.55
N HIS A 443 -17.71 11.24 -25.55
CA HIS A 443 -16.26 11.06 -25.65
C HIS A 443 -15.79 9.66 -25.29
N TYR A 444 -16.68 8.66 -25.44
CA TYR A 444 -16.40 7.30 -24.99
C TYR A 444 -15.15 6.68 -25.63
N GLU A 445 -14.98 6.79 -26.96
CA GLU A 445 -13.82 6.21 -27.67
C GLU A 445 -12.50 6.90 -27.29
N ASP A 446 -12.52 8.23 -27.11
CA ASP A 446 -11.35 8.99 -26.66
C ASP A 446 -10.94 8.59 -25.24
N ASN A 447 -11.93 8.42 -24.36
CA ASN A 447 -11.71 8.02 -22.97
C ASN A 447 -11.17 6.58 -22.89
N LEU A 448 -11.73 5.66 -23.67
CA LEU A 448 -11.26 4.27 -23.72
C LEU A 448 -9.82 4.21 -24.25
N THR A 449 -9.53 4.91 -25.34
CA THR A 449 -8.19 4.99 -25.92
C THR A 449 -7.18 5.55 -24.92
N PHE A 450 -7.55 6.58 -24.17
CA PHE A 450 -6.68 7.17 -23.13
C PHE A 450 -6.36 6.18 -22.01
N ILE A 451 -7.35 5.39 -21.56
CA ILE A 451 -7.15 4.33 -20.56
C ILE A 451 -6.18 3.27 -21.09
N GLU A 452 -6.40 2.77 -22.30
CA GLU A 452 -5.57 1.72 -22.90
C GLU A 452 -4.13 2.20 -23.11
N GLN A 453 -3.94 3.46 -23.50
CA GLN A 453 -2.62 4.09 -23.59
C GLN A 453 -1.93 4.18 -22.23
N GLY A 454 -2.64 4.63 -21.19
CA GLY A 454 -2.09 4.72 -19.83
C GLY A 454 -1.71 3.35 -19.25
N LEU A 455 -2.52 2.31 -19.50
CA LEU A 455 -2.26 0.95 -19.03
C LEU A 455 -1.11 0.26 -19.79
N ASN A 456 -0.86 0.63 -21.06
CA ASN A 456 0.14 0.00 -21.92
C ASN A 456 1.59 0.47 -21.65
N VAL A 457 2.04 0.40 -20.41
CA VAL A 457 3.39 0.84 -19.98
C VAL A 457 4.51 0.11 -20.73
N LYS A 458 4.26 -1.12 -21.19
CA LYS A 458 5.23 -1.96 -21.92
C LYS A 458 5.25 -1.73 -23.42
N GLY A 459 4.40 -0.83 -23.95
CA GLY A 459 4.33 -0.53 -25.39
C GLY A 459 3.97 -1.75 -26.25
N LYS A 460 3.14 -2.66 -25.74
CA LYS A 460 2.68 -3.83 -26.50
C LYS A 460 1.82 -3.37 -27.68
N ARG A 461 2.05 -3.97 -28.85
CA ARG A 461 1.24 -3.70 -30.04
C ARG A 461 -0.16 -4.30 -29.89
N ASN A 462 -1.19 -3.57 -30.32
CA ASN A 462 -2.61 -3.97 -30.25
C ASN A 462 -3.09 -4.29 -28.82
N TYR A 463 -2.55 -3.58 -27.83
CA TYR A 463 -2.96 -3.74 -26.43
C TYR A 463 -4.28 -3.02 -26.18
N GLY A 464 -5.25 -3.75 -25.64
CA GLY A 464 -6.52 -3.20 -25.20
C GLY A 464 -6.84 -3.52 -23.74
N LEU A 465 -7.99 -3.03 -23.30
CA LEU A 465 -8.47 -3.22 -21.94
C LEU A 465 -8.55 -4.71 -21.52
N ARG A 466 -8.92 -5.60 -22.45
CA ARG A 466 -9.00 -7.05 -22.19
C ARG A 466 -7.60 -7.64 -21.90
N ASP A 467 -6.54 -7.16 -22.55
CA ASP A 467 -5.17 -7.59 -22.27
C ASP A 467 -4.73 -7.21 -20.85
N TYR A 468 -5.13 -6.02 -20.39
CA TYR A 468 -4.89 -5.60 -19.01
C TYR A 468 -5.59 -6.54 -18.02
N PHE A 469 -6.89 -6.81 -18.21
CA PHE A 469 -7.64 -7.68 -17.31
C PHE A 469 -7.07 -9.11 -17.25
N LEU A 470 -6.74 -9.70 -18.40
CA LEU A 470 -6.21 -11.07 -18.48
C LEU A 470 -4.77 -11.18 -17.96
N GLY A 471 -3.95 -10.15 -18.16
CA GLY A 471 -2.51 -10.21 -17.89
C GLY A 471 -2.07 -9.56 -16.58
N GLU A 472 -2.60 -8.38 -16.26
CA GLU A 472 -1.96 -7.43 -15.34
C GLU A 472 -2.85 -7.07 -14.14
N PHE A 473 -4.18 -6.97 -14.33
CA PHE A 473 -5.14 -6.56 -13.30
C PHE A 473 -5.00 -7.35 -11.99
N TYR A 474 -5.02 -8.69 -12.04
CA TYR A 474 -4.97 -9.48 -10.80
C TYR A 474 -3.63 -9.32 -10.07
N THR A 475 -2.54 -9.09 -10.80
CA THR A 475 -1.23 -8.85 -10.19
C THR A 475 -1.20 -7.49 -9.48
N ASP A 476 -1.77 -6.46 -10.10
CA ASP A 476 -1.96 -5.15 -9.46
C ASP A 476 -2.83 -5.26 -8.21
N HIS A 477 -3.97 -5.94 -8.31
CA HIS A 477 -4.89 -6.16 -7.21
C HIS A 477 -4.23 -6.89 -6.02
N VAL A 478 -3.48 -7.97 -6.28
CA VAL A 478 -2.72 -8.67 -5.24
C VAL A 478 -1.68 -7.76 -4.58
N LYS A 479 -1.00 -6.89 -5.34
CA LYS A 479 -0.02 -5.94 -4.81
C LYS A 479 -0.71 -4.87 -3.94
N ARG A 480 -1.78 -4.25 -4.45
CA ARG A 480 -2.57 -3.19 -3.80
C ARG A 480 -3.07 -3.59 -2.42
N TYR A 481 -3.54 -4.83 -2.28
CA TYR A 481 -4.02 -5.37 -1.02
C TYR A 481 -2.94 -6.16 -0.24
N MET A 482 -1.66 -5.87 -0.44
CA MET A 482 -0.54 -6.47 0.32
C MET A 482 -0.59 -8.00 0.39
N LYS A 483 -0.80 -8.66 -0.75
CA LYS A 483 -1.01 -10.11 -0.89
C LYS A 483 -2.23 -10.67 -0.14
N ARG A 484 -3.19 -9.83 0.23
CA ARG A 484 -4.47 -10.20 0.84
C ARG A 484 -5.63 -9.68 -0.03
N PRO A 485 -5.72 -10.10 -1.31
CA PRO A 485 -6.72 -9.56 -2.23
C PRO A 485 -8.15 -9.83 -1.75
N ILE A 486 -9.04 -8.87 -2.01
CA ILE A 486 -10.46 -8.98 -1.66
C ILE A 486 -11.33 -9.50 -2.82
N TYR A 487 -10.96 -9.23 -4.07
CA TYR A 487 -11.47 -9.93 -5.25
C TYR A 487 -10.62 -11.17 -5.52
N TRP A 488 -11.22 -12.35 -5.46
CA TRP A 488 -10.57 -13.64 -5.64
C TRP A 488 -10.80 -14.17 -7.03
N LEU A 489 -9.71 -14.56 -7.69
CA LEU A 489 -9.76 -15.07 -9.05
C LEU A 489 -9.84 -16.60 -9.01
N PHE A 490 -11.05 -17.13 -9.21
CA PHE A 490 -11.24 -18.53 -9.58
C PHE A 490 -10.64 -18.73 -10.96
N SER A 491 -9.72 -19.67 -11.11
CA SER A 491 -8.98 -19.87 -12.36
C SER A 491 -8.70 -21.34 -12.58
N SER A 492 -8.98 -21.84 -13.79
CA SER A 492 -8.48 -23.16 -14.20
C SER A 492 -6.94 -23.16 -14.27
N PRO A 493 -6.28 -24.33 -14.23
CA PRO A 493 -4.82 -24.41 -14.16
C PRO A 493 -4.06 -23.69 -15.28
N LYS A 494 -4.62 -23.64 -16.49
CA LYS A 494 -4.03 -22.89 -17.62
C LYS A 494 -4.70 -21.54 -17.87
N GLY A 495 -5.63 -21.12 -17.01
CA GLY A 495 -6.35 -19.86 -17.13
C GLY A 495 -7.39 -19.82 -18.25
N THR A 496 -7.79 -20.98 -18.79
CA THR A 496 -8.85 -21.08 -19.81
C THR A 496 -10.19 -20.57 -19.29
N PHE A 497 -10.52 -20.90 -18.04
CA PHE A 497 -11.66 -20.31 -17.33
C PHE A 497 -11.15 -19.44 -16.19
N SER A 498 -11.75 -18.27 -16.04
CA SER A 498 -11.44 -17.34 -14.96
C SER A 498 -12.66 -16.48 -14.62
N ALA A 499 -12.91 -16.31 -13.33
CA ALA A 499 -13.97 -15.46 -12.80
C ALA A 499 -13.55 -14.83 -11.47
N LEU A 500 -13.91 -13.56 -11.27
CA LEU A 500 -13.69 -12.85 -10.02
C LEU A 500 -14.88 -13.01 -9.09
N VAL A 501 -14.59 -13.13 -7.80
CA VAL A 501 -15.57 -13.19 -6.71
C VAL A 501 -15.15 -12.22 -5.62
N TYR A 502 -16.06 -11.40 -5.10
CA TYR A 502 -15.75 -10.52 -3.97
C TYR A 502 -15.92 -11.26 -2.64
N LEU A 503 -14.86 -11.26 -1.81
CA LEU A 503 -14.78 -11.93 -0.51
C LEU A 503 -15.94 -11.57 0.43
N HIS A 504 -16.26 -10.29 0.61
CA HIS A 504 -17.31 -9.89 1.56
C HIS A 504 -18.69 -10.38 1.13
N ARG A 505 -18.91 -10.61 -0.17
CA ARG A 505 -20.16 -11.17 -0.70
C ARG A 505 -20.12 -12.70 -0.84
N TYR A 506 -19.05 -13.36 -0.39
CA TYR A 506 -18.94 -14.81 -0.42
C TYR A 506 -20.02 -15.46 0.45
N ARG A 507 -20.64 -16.50 -0.08
CA ARG A 507 -21.64 -17.34 0.59
C ARG A 507 -21.33 -18.82 0.33
N THR A 508 -21.97 -19.71 1.08
CA THR A 508 -21.77 -21.17 0.96
C THR A 508 -22.12 -21.73 -0.42
N ASP A 509 -22.98 -21.04 -1.18
CA ASP A 509 -23.36 -21.38 -2.55
C ASP A 509 -22.44 -20.79 -3.62
N THR A 510 -21.53 -19.86 -3.29
CA THR A 510 -20.70 -19.12 -4.28
C THR A 510 -19.92 -20.05 -5.21
N VAL A 511 -19.32 -21.13 -4.70
CA VAL A 511 -18.59 -22.09 -5.56
C VAL A 511 -19.53 -22.82 -6.52
N SER A 512 -20.79 -23.05 -6.14
CA SER A 512 -21.81 -23.62 -7.02
C SER A 512 -22.22 -22.66 -8.13
N VAL A 513 -22.29 -21.35 -7.83
CA VAL A 513 -22.53 -20.31 -8.85
C VAL A 513 -21.38 -20.28 -9.85
N VAL A 514 -20.12 -20.23 -9.38
CA VAL A 514 -18.94 -20.28 -10.27
C VAL A 514 -18.92 -21.56 -11.12
N LEU A 515 -19.28 -22.71 -10.55
CA LEU A 515 -19.41 -23.98 -11.28
C LEU A 515 -20.47 -23.90 -12.40
N ASN A 516 -21.57 -23.18 -12.20
CA ASN A 516 -22.57 -22.98 -13.25
C ASN A 516 -22.03 -22.13 -14.41
N TYR A 517 -21.26 -21.08 -14.12
CA TYR A 517 -20.55 -20.30 -15.16
C TYR A 517 -19.56 -21.17 -15.93
N LEU A 518 -18.79 -22.03 -15.24
CA LEU A 518 -17.89 -22.97 -15.91
C LEU A 518 -18.65 -23.90 -16.86
N ARG A 519 -19.78 -24.48 -16.41
CA ARG A 519 -20.60 -25.39 -17.22
C ARG A 519 -21.24 -24.69 -18.42
N ASP A 520 -21.72 -23.47 -18.25
CA ASP A 520 -22.26 -22.67 -19.36
C ASP A 520 -21.15 -22.33 -20.37
N PHE A 521 -19.97 -21.93 -19.88
CA PHE A 521 -18.81 -21.68 -20.74
C PHE A 521 -18.39 -22.94 -21.53
N ARG A 522 -18.34 -24.11 -20.88
CA ARG A 522 -18.08 -25.40 -21.55
C ARG A 522 -19.11 -25.70 -22.65
N LYS A 523 -20.41 -25.45 -22.40
CA LYS A 523 -21.45 -25.62 -23.42
C LYS A 523 -21.23 -24.69 -24.61
N LYS A 524 -20.94 -23.41 -24.36
CA LYS A 524 -20.64 -22.42 -25.42
C LYS A 524 -19.41 -22.81 -26.25
N LEU A 525 -18.34 -23.30 -25.59
CA LEU A 525 -17.16 -23.83 -26.26
C LEU A 525 -17.47 -25.07 -27.10
N ALA A 526 -18.28 -26.00 -26.60
CA ALA A 526 -18.70 -27.18 -27.34
C ALA A 526 -19.50 -26.80 -28.60
N SER A 527 -20.46 -25.86 -28.49
CA SER A 527 -21.20 -25.36 -29.66
C SER A 527 -20.28 -24.65 -30.66
N ARG A 528 -19.28 -23.89 -30.21
CA ARG A 528 -18.27 -23.29 -31.08
C ARG A 528 -17.43 -24.36 -31.78
N LEU A 529 -17.04 -25.42 -31.07
CA LEU A 529 -16.31 -26.55 -31.63
C LEU A 529 -17.10 -27.23 -32.74
N ASP A 530 -18.38 -27.52 -32.52
CA ASP A 530 -19.26 -28.15 -33.51
C ASP A 530 -19.38 -27.28 -34.78
N TYR A 531 -19.55 -25.97 -34.61
CA TYR A 531 -19.55 -25.02 -35.72
C TYR A 531 -18.23 -25.05 -36.52
N LEU A 532 -17.08 -25.01 -35.84
CA LEU A 532 -15.77 -25.04 -36.49
C LEU A 532 -15.53 -26.35 -37.25
N GLN A 533 -16.01 -27.48 -36.71
CA GLN A 533 -15.95 -28.76 -37.41
C GLN A 533 -16.80 -28.78 -38.68
N GLN A 534 -17.99 -28.16 -38.67
CA GLN A 534 -18.80 -27.98 -39.87
C GLN A 534 -18.11 -27.09 -40.91
N VAL A 535 -17.47 -26.00 -40.50
CA VAL A 535 -16.69 -25.13 -41.41
C VAL A 535 -15.52 -25.90 -42.03
N ALA A 536 -14.84 -26.74 -41.25
CA ALA A 536 -13.68 -27.51 -41.73
C ALA A 536 -14.03 -28.52 -42.84
N ILE A 537 -15.23 -29.12 -42.79
CA ILE A 537 -15.70 -30.08 -43.80
C ILE A 537 -16.54 -29.44 -44.92
N SER A 538 -16.89 -28.15 -44.78
CA SER A 538 -17.76 -27.47 -45.74
C SER A 538 -17.11 -27.39 -47.14
N PRO A 539 -17.80 -27.84 -48.21
CA PRO A 539 -17.31 -27.69 -49.58
C PRO A 539 -17.16 -26.23 -50.02
N SER A 540 -17.92 -25.29 -49.42
CA SER A 540 -17.92 -23.88 -49.78
C SER A 540 -16.87 -23.03 -49.05
N ALA A 541 -16.22 -23.57 -48.01
CA ALA A 541 -15.18 -22.86 -47.26
C ALA A 541 -13.84 -22.91 -48.00
N SER A 542 -13.09 -21.80 -47.95
CA SER A 542 -11.74 -21.75 -48.52
C SER A 542 -10.77 -22.67 -47.78
N GLN A 543 -9.67 -23.08 -48.43
CA GLN A 543 -8.64 -23.90 -47.75
C GLN A 543 -8.01 -23.17 -46.55
N GLY A 544 -7.91 -21.84 -46.61
CA GLY A 544 -7.44 -21.01 -45.50
C GLY A 544 -8.39 -21.06 -44.30
N ASP A 545 -9.70 -20.93 -44.54
CA ASP A 545 -10.72 -21.00 -43.51
C ASP A 545 -10.79 -22.38 -42.86
N LYS A 546 -10.69 -23.45 -43.66
CA LYS A 546 -10.62 -24.83 -43.15
C LYS A 546 -9.43 -25.03 -42.23
N THR A 547 -8.26 -24.51 -42.62
CA THR A 547 -7.04 -24.62 -41.82
C THR A 547 -7.16 -23.85 -40.51
N LYS A 548 -7.71 -22.63 -40.55
CA LYS A 548 -7.96 -21.80 -39.35
C LYS A 548 -8.97 -22.47 -38.42
N ALA A 549 -10.07 -22.99 -38.97
CA ALA A 549 -11.11 -23.67 -38.22
C ALA A 549 -10.59 -24.93 -37.52
N ASN A 550 -9.78 -25.76 -38.21
CA ASN A 550 -9.14 -26.93 -37.61
C ASN A 550 -8.20 -26.56 -36.46
N LYS A 551 -7.40 -25.49 -36.61
CA LYS A 551 -6.47 -25.04 -35.56
C LYS A 551 -7.22 -24.53 -34.32
N GLU A 552 -8.29 -23.76 -34.52
CA GLU A 552 -9.15 -23.27 -33.44
C GLU A 552 -9.89 -24.43 -32.76
N ALA A 553 -10.42 -25.39 -33.54
CA ALA A 553 -11.08 -26.59 -33.02
C ALA A 553 -10.15 -27.44 -32.13
N GLU A 554 -8.90 -27.67 -32.54
CA GLU A 554 -7.92 -28.38 -31.71
C GLU A 554 -7.56 -27.62 -30.43
N THR A 555 -7.61 -26.29 -30.46
CA THR A 555 -7.41 -25.46 -29.26
C THR A 555 -8.59 -25.63 -28.31
N ILE A 556 -9.82 -25.53 -28.81
CA ILE A 556 -11.04 -25.68 -28.02
C ILE A 556 -11.16 -27.09 -27.43
N LYS A 557 -10.79 -28.15 -28.16
CA LYS A 557 -10.74 -29.52 -27.61
C LYS A 557 -9.83 -29.61 -26.38
N LYS A 558 -8.65 -29.01 -26.44
CA LYS A 558 -7.70 -28.98 -25.30
C LYS A 558 -8.23 -28.17 -24.12
N GLN A 559 -8.92 -27.06 -24.41
CA GLN A 559 -9.59 -26.25 -23.40
C GLN A 559 -10.70 -27.04 -22.73
N LEU A 560 -11.60 -27.67 -23.49
CA LEU A 560 -12.67 -28.51 -22.93
C LEU A 560 -12.12 -29.62 -22.02
N LEU A 561 -11.09 -30.35 -22.46
CA LEU A 561 -10.46 -31.38 -21.62
C LEU A 561 -9.94 -30.81 -20.28
N GLU A 562 -9.27 -29.65 -20.32
CA GLU A 562 -8.81 -28.98 -19.09
C GLU A 562 -9.98 -28.56 -18.18
N LEU A 563 -11.05 -28.02 -18.76
CA LEU A 563 -12.22 -27.59 -18.00
C LEU A 563 -13.00 -28.76 -17.39
N ASP A 564 -13.02 -29.90 -18.07
CA ASP A 564 -13.59 -31.16 -17.56
C ASP A 564 -12.82 -31.65 -16.33
N ASP A 565 -11.48 -31.64 -16.42
CA ASP A 565 -10.61 -31.99 -15.29
C ASP A 565 -10.76 -31.01 -14.13
N TYR A 566 -10.80 -29.70 -14.42
CA TYR A 566 -10.99 -28.66 -13.41
C TYR A 566 -12.35 -28.76 -12.71
N GLU A 567 -13.42 -29.04 -13.45
CA GLU A 567 -14.74 -29.31 -12.87
C GLU A 567 -14.70 -30.54 -11.95
N ARG A 568 -14.25 -31.68 -12.48
CA ARG A 568 -14.29 -32.98 -11.79
C ARG A 568 -13.42 -32.99 -10.54
N ASP A 569 -12.19 -32.49 -10.65
CA ASP A 569 -11.17 -32.67 -9.62
C ASP A 569 -11.15 -31.51 -8.61
N THR A 570 -11.69 -30.33 -8.97
CA THR A 570 -11.60 -29.12 -8.14
C THR A 570 -12.96 -28.50 -7.81
N LEU A 571 -13.69 -27.96 -8.79
CA LEU A 571 -14.88 -27.16 -8.50
C LEU A 571 -16.06 -28.00 -8.01
N TYR A 572 -16.36 -29.14 -8.62
CA TYR A 572 -17.51 -29.97 -8.21
C TYR A 572 -17.38 -30.51 -6.77
N PRO A 573 -16.22 -31.05 -6.34
CA PRO A 573 -16.01 -31.41 -4.94
C PRO A 573 -16.16 -30.24 -3.97
N LEU A 574 -15.66 -29.05 -4.33
CA LEU A 574 -15.77 -27.85 -3.47
C LEU A 574 -17.20 -27.30 -3.41
N ALA A 575 -17.90 -27.26 -4.55
CA ALA A 575 -19.31 -26.87 -4.64
C ALA A 575 -20.19 -27.79 -3.79
N THR A 576 -19.91 -29.11 -3.80
CA THR A 576 -20.62 -30.09 -2.96
C THR A 576 -20.34 -29.86 -1.47
N LYS A 577 -19.12 -29.47 -1.10
CA LYS A 577 -18.75 -29.18 0.30
C LYS A 577 -19.41 -27.91 0.84
N GLN A 578 -19.80 -26.96 -0.01
CA GLN A 578 -20.40 -25.68 0.38
C GLN A 578 -19.67 -25.01 1.55
N LYS A 579 -18.34 -24.88 1.43
CA LYS A 579 -17.51 -24.37 2.52
C LYS A 579 -18.00 -23.01 3.01
N SER A 580 -18.23 -22.91 4.33
CA SER A 580 -18.42 -21.62 4.97
C SER A 580 -17.06 -21.00 5.28
N LEU A 581 -16.93 -19.69 5.02
CA LEU A 581 -15.75 -18.91 5.35
C LEU A 581 -16.04 -18.01 6.55
N ASP A 582 -15.02 -17.71 7.35
CA ASP A 582 -15.10 -16.75 8.45
C ASP A 582 -14.22 -15.56 8.12
N LEU A 583 -14.82 -14.44 7.76
CA LEU A 583 -14.10 -13.26 7.32
C LEU A 583 -13.12 -12.74 8.40
N ASP A 584 -13.41 -12.96 9.70
CA ASP A 584 -12.51 -12.59 10.79
C ASP A 584 -11.22 -13.45 10.84
N ALA A 585 -11.22 -14.64 10.23
CA ALA A 585 -10.01 -15.44 10.05
C ALA A 585 -9.00 -14.77 9.09
N GLY A 586 -9.42 -13.73 8.36
CA GLY A 586 -8.60 -12.96 7.44
C GLY A 586 -8.47 -13.60 6.07
N VAL A 587 -7.91 -12.86 5.11
CA VAL A 587 -7.83 -13.30 3.72
C VAL A 587 -6.94 -14.53 3.59
N LYS A 588 -5.77 -14.54 4.27
CA LYS A 588 -4.82 -15.65 4.18
C LYS A 588 -5.46 -16.99 4.56
N ALA A 589 -6.18 -17.06 5.67
CA ALA A 589 -6.83 -18.29 6.11
C ALA A 589 -7.92 -18.74 5.14
N ASN A 590 -8.84 -17.83 4.77
CA ASN A 590 -9.98 -18.19 3.94
C ASN A 590 -9.60 -18.50 2.48
N TYR A 591 -8.58 -17.85 1.92
CA TYR A 591 -8.12 -18.12 0.56
C TYR A 591 -7.59 -19.56 0.42
N LEU A 592 -6.88 -20.06 1.45
CA LEU A 592 -6.31 -21.41 1.47
C LEU A 592 -7.38 -22.50 1.56
N GLU A 593 -8.55 -22.18 2.11
CA GLU A 593 -9.68 -23.11 2.16
C GLU A 593 -10.20 -23.50 0.76
N LEU A 594 -10.02 -22.64 -0.24
CA LEU A 594 -10.47 -22.90 -1.62
C LEU A 594 -9.38 -23.52 -2.50
N GLY A 595 -8.13 -23.53 -2.05
CA GLY A 595 -7.02 -24.26 -2.66
C GLY A 595 -6.87 -24.03 -4.16
N ALA A 596 -6.78 -25.12 -4.93
CA ALA A 596 -6.56 -25.09 -6.38
C ALA A 596 -7.71 -24.48 -7.20
N ALA A 597 -8.85 -24.14 -6.58
CA ALA A 597 -9.90 -23.39 -7.28
C ALA A 597 -9.47 -21.96 -7.60
N LEU A 598 -8.62 -21.37 -6.76
CA LEU A 598 -8.16 -19.99 -6.90
C LEU A 598 -6.78 -19.92 -7.56
N LYS A 599 -6.50 -18.81 -8.25
CA LYS A 599 -5.18 -18.51 -8.80
C LYS A 599 -4.13 -18.51 -7.69
N LYS A 600 -3.01 -19.20 -7.88
CA LYS A 600 -1.94 -19.26 -6.87
C LYS A 600 -1.35 -17.86 -6.61
N ILE A 601 -1.22 -17.49 -5.34
CA ILE A 601 -0.53 -16.27 -4.90
C ILE A 601 0.81 -16.65 -4.26
N PRO A 602 1.95 -16.33 -4.89
CA PRO A 602 3.26 -16.64 -4.33
C PRO A 602 3.49 -16.02 -2.94
N GLY A 603 3.81 -16.88 -1.96
CA GLY A 603 4.10 -16.47 -0.59
C GLY A 603 2.87 -16.24 0.30
N LEU A 604 1.65 -16.51 -0.17
CA LEU A 604 0.45 -16.42 0.68
C LEU A 604 0.46 -17.46 1.82
N GLU A 605 0.94 -18.67 1.51
CA GLU A 605 1.06 -19.81 2.43
C GLU A 605 2.23 -19.71 3.41
N ALA A 606 3.10 -18.70 3.26
CA ALA A 606 4.28 -18.56 4.12
C ALA A 606 3.82 -18.33 5.57
N LYS A 607 4.15 -19.30 6.44
CA LYS A 607 3.94 -19.18 7.89
C LYS A 607 4.92 -18.15 8.45
N GLY A 608 4.42 -16.95 8.74
CA GLY A 608 5.11 -15.95 9.54
C GLY A 608 6.10 -15.10 8.76
N GLU A 609 5.74 -13.82 8.64
CA GLU A 609 6.62 -12.64 8.67
C GLU A 609 5.69 -11.45 8.41
N ASP A 610 4.98 -11.03 9.45
CA ASP A 610 4.27 -9.74 9.54
C ASP A 610 4.47 -9.18 10.95
#